data_AF-R6KAC7-F1
#
_entry.id   AF-R6KAC7-F1
#
_cell.length_a   1.000
_cell.length_b   1.000
_cell.length_c   1.000
_cell.angle_alpha   90.00
_cell.angle_beta   90.00
_cell.angle_gamma   90.00
#
_symmetry.space_group_name_H-M   'P 1'
#
loop_
_entity.id
_entity.type
_entity.pdbx_description
1 polymer ?
#
loop_
_entity_poly.entity_id
_entity_poly.type
_entity_poly.pdbx_seq_one_letter_code
_entity_poly.pdbx_strand_id
1 'polypeptide(L)'
;MIDEKQILPFNFFSYGGTYSGDHNGMRYMIKRTGKKPEFMLDALVWRGPFASSAVNPDDITTKQFEYSEEGRKEAIEWIQKMYDERKDEWDNAPSINQAKRYTKLVNTENQEN
;
A
#
# COMPACT_ATOMS: atom_id res chain seq x y z
N MET A 1 -6.86 14.51 -3.95
CA MET A 1 -6.39 14.76 -2.58
C MET A 1 -6.88 13.61 -1.73
N ILE A 2 -5.96 12.90 -1.09
CA ILE A 2 -6.27 11.80 -0.18
C ILE A 2 -6.60 12.47 1.16
N ASP A 3 -7.87 12.41 1.57
CA ASP A 3 -8.38 13.09 2.76
C ASP A 3 -8.69 12.06 3.87
N GLU A 4 -8.41 12.43 5.12
CA GLU A 4 -8.80 11.66 6.31
C GLU A 4 -10.27 11.23 6.26
N LYS A 5 -11.18 12.07 5.76
CA LYS A 5 -12.62 11.79 5.67
C LYS A 5 -12.97 10.70 4.67
N GLN A 6 -12.09 10.41 3.72
CA GLN A 6 -12.28 9.36 2.71
C GLN A 6 -11.80 7.99 3.19
N ILE A 7 -11.01 7.97 4.26
CA ILE A 7 -10.42 6.75 4.84
C ILE A 7 -11.19 6.37 6.09
N LEU A 8 -11.52 5.09 6.21
CA LEU A 8 -12.34 4.56 7.30
C LEU A 8 -11.73 4.89 8.69
N PRO A 9 -12.56 5.11 9.72
CA PRO A 9 -12.11 5.47 11.08
C PRO A 9 -11.30 4.35 11.73
N PHE A 10 -10.53 4.64 12.79
CA PHE A 10 -9.67 3.66 13.46
C PHE A 10 -10.39 2.38 13.88
N ASN A 11 -11.65 2.50 14.33
CA ASN A 11 -12.49 1.35 14.70
C ASN A 11 -12.61 0.30 13.59
N PHE A 12 -12.55 0.68 12.31
CA PHE A 12 -12.56 -0.31 11.23
C PHE A 12 -11.33 -1.24 11.29
N PHE A 13 -10.15 -0.69 11.54
CA PHE A 13 -8.90 -1.45 11.68
C PHE A 13 -8.88 -2.27 12.97
N SER A 14 -9.59 -1.82 14.01
CA SER A 14 -9.66 -2.56 15.27
C SER A 14 -10.43 -3.88 15.18
N TYR A 15 -11.40 -3.96 14.27
CA TYR A 15 -12.05 -5.21 13.88
C TYR A 15 -11.28 -6.03 12.83
N GLY A 16 -10.04 -5.65 12.50
CA GLY A 16 -9.20 -6.33 11.52
C GLY A 16 -9.51 -5.94 10.07
N GLY A 17 -10.20 -4.82 9.86
CA GLY A 17 -10.43 -4.27 8.54
C GLY A 17 -9.13 -3.91 7.83
N THR A 18 -9.11 -4.11 6.51
CA THR A 18 -8.06 -3.63 5.60
C THR A 18 -8.68 -2.63 4.65
N TYR A 19 -8.11 -1.43 4.58
CA TYR A 19 -8.54 -0.38 3.67
C TYR A 19 -7.59 -0.34 2.49
N SER A 20 -8.11 -0.31 1.26
CA SER A 20 -7.32 -0.06 0.06
C SER A 20 -8.00 0.99 -0.81
N GLY A 21 -7.19 1.85 -1.43
CA GLY A 21 -7.65 2.91 -2.32
C GLY A 21 -6.67 3.15 -3.47
N ASP A 22 -7.05 4.07 -4.36
CA ASP A 22 -6.20 4.52 -5.45
C ASP A 22 -6.34 6.03 -5.70
N HIS A 23 -5.28 6.61 -6.21
CA HIS A 23 -5.22 8.00 -6.62
C HIS A 23 -4.22 8.18 -7.76
N ASN A 24 -4.69 8.53 -8.97
CA ASN A 24 -3.87 8.89 -10.13
C ASN A 24 -2.67 7.95 -10.35
N GLY A 25 -2.93 6.65 -10.52
CA GLY A 25 -1.90 5.65 -10.77
C GLY A 25 -1.17 5.14 -9.52
N MET A 26 -1.28 5.82 -8.37
CA MET A 26 -0.83 5.30 -7.08
C MET A 26 -1.92 4.43 -6.45
N ARG A 27 -1.57 3.23 -6.00
CA ARG A 27 -2.39 2.37 -5.13
C ARG A 27 -1.88 2.50 -3.70
N TYR A 28 -2.79 2.42 -2.73
CA TYR A 28 -2.40 2.44 -1.33
C TYR A 28 -3.29 1.53 -0.47
N MET A 29 -2.75 1.09 0.67
CA MET A 29 -3.44 0.22 1.60
C MET A 29 -3.02 0.54 3.04
N ILE A 30 -3.98 0.50 3.96
CA ILE A 30 -3.74 0.52 5.40
C ILE A 30 -4.29 -0.79 5.97
N LYS A 31 -3.47 -1.50 6.74
CA LYS A 31 -3.86 -2.76 7.37
C LYS A 31 -3.27 -2.87 8.77
N ARG A 32 -4.00 -3.57 9.65
CA ARG A 32 -3.46 -3.95 10.96
C ARG A 32 -2.47 -5.11 10.80
N THR A 33 -1.32 -5.00 11.43
CA THR A 33 -0.29 -6.05 11.51
C THR A 33 0.10 -6.33 12.96
N GLY A 34 0.96 -7.32 13.16
CA GLY A 34 1.33 -7.80 14.49
C GLY A 34 0.32 -8.77 15.10
N LYS A 35 0.56 -9.14 16.36
CA LYS A 35 -0.29 -10.02 17.16
C LYS A 35 -0.55 -9.34 18.49
N LYS A 36 -1.69 -9.62 19.12
CA LYS A 36 -1.99 -9.10 20.46
C LYS A 36 -0.84 -9.47 21.43
N PRO A 37 -0.32 -8.52 22.23
CA PRO A 37 -0.75 -7.13 22.42
C PRO A 37 -0.11 -6.07 21.50
N GLU A 38 0.85 -6.45 20.64
CA GLU A 38 1.70 -5.58 19.83
C GLU A 38 1.09 -5.33 18.43
N PHE A 39 -0.12 -4.78 18.37
CA PHE A 39 -0.69 -4.38 17.08
C PHE A 39 -0.01 -3.12 16.54
N MET A 40 0.13 -3.06 15.21
CA MET A 40 0.63 -1.91 14.46
C MET A 40 -0.27 -1.64 13.25
N LEU A 41 -0.13 -0.46 12.64
CA LEU A 41 -0.72 -0.13 11.35
C LEU A 41 0.38 -0.07 10.28
N ASP A 42 0.26 -0.89 9.25
CA ASP A 42 1.11 -0.78 8.06
C ASP A 42 0.36 0.06 7.01
N ALA A 43 1.01 1.11 6.53
CA ALA A 43 0.62 1.83 5.31
C ALA A 43 1.52 1.41 4.16
N LEU A 44 0.92 1.06 3.03
CA LEU A 44 1.58 0.58 1.83
C LEU A 44 1.22 1.50 0.67
N VAL A 45 2.18 1.83 -0.18
CA VAL A 45 1.96 2.50 -1.47
C VAL A 45 2.74 1.80 -2.57
N TRP A 46 2.15 1.71 -3.76
CA TRP A 46 2.78 1.10 -4.94
C TRP A 46 2.15 1.61 -6.23
N ARG A 47 2.82 1.38 -7.35
CA ARG A 47 2.31 1.74 -8.68
C ARG A 47 1.19 0.78 -9.10
N GLY A 48 0.10 1.34 -9.60
CA GLY A 48 -0.94 0.59 -10.27
C GLY A 48 -0.44 -0.11 -11.55
N PRO A 49 -1.29 -0.94 -12.17
CA PRO A 49 -2.73 -1.05 -11.94
C PRO A 49 -3.12 -2.19 -10.98
N PHE A 50 -2.21 -3.13 -10.71
CA PHE A 50 -2.50 -4.35 -9.97
C PHE A 50 -2.62 -4.14 -8.45
N ALA A 51 -3.33 -5.06 -7.79
CA ALA A 51 -3.39 -5.14 -6.33
C ALA A 51 -2.06 -5.67 -5.76
N SER A 52 -1.79 -5.39 -4.49
CA SER A 52 -0.53 -5.74 -3.79
C SER A 52 -0.14 -7.23 -3.88
N SER A 53 -1.10 -8.14 -4.07
CA SER A 53 -0.85 -9.58 -4.24
C SER A 53 -0.26 -9.97 -5.60
N ALA A 54 -0.31 -9.05 -6.57
CA ALA A 54 0.07 -9.27 -7.97
C ALA A 54 1.16 -8.29 -8.44
N VAL A 55 1.87 -7.68 -7.49
CA VAL A 55 3.05 -6.82 -7.70
C VAL A 55 4.22 -7.44 -6.95
N ASN A 56 5.45 -7.15 -7.38
CA ASN A 56 6.62 -7.61 -6.65
C ASN A 56 6.62 -6.92 -5.26
N PRO A 57 6.77 -7.65 -4.14
CA PRO A 57 6.85 -7.06 -2.82
C PRO A 57 7.92 -5.97 -2.68
N ASP A 58 9.02 -6.05 -3.44
CA ASP A 58 10.10 -5.05 -3.41
C ASP A 58 9.69 -3.70 -4.04
N ASP A 59 8.64 -3.70 -4.89
CA ASP A 59 8.09 -2.48 -5.50
C ASP A 59 7.07 -1.78 -4.58
N ILE A 60 6.79 -2.36 -3.40
CA ILE A 60 5.82 -1.82 -2.45
C ILE A 60 6.58 -1.07 -1.34
N THR A 61 6.40 0.24 -1.29
CA THR A 61 6.92 1.01 -0.14
C THR A 61 5.96 0.83 1.04
N THR A 62 6.49 0.38 2.18
CA THR A 62 5.72 0.16 3.41
C THR A 62 6.30 1.00 4.54
N LYS A 63 5.41 1.58 5.36
CA LYS A 63 5.78 2.25 6.61
C LYS A 63 4.84 1.82 7.73
N GLN A 64 5.40 1.60 8.92
CA GLN A 64 4.64 1.22 10.11
C GLN A 64 4.34 2.44 10.99
N PHE A 65 3.17 2.41 11.60
CA PHE A 65 2.65 3.43 12.50
C PHE A 65 2.08 2.77 13.75
N GLU A 66 1.96 3.57 14.81
CA GLU A 66 1.32 3.14 16.04
C GLU A 66 -0.13 2.68 15.78
N TYR A 67 -0.58 1.66 16.51
CA TYR A 67 -1.97 1.23 16.50
C TYR A 67 -2.83 2.14 17.38
N SER A 68 -3.06 3.36 16.89
CA SER A 68 -3.85 4.42 17.53
C SER A 68 -4.59 5.24 16.47
N GLU A 69 -5.49 6.13 16.91
CA GLU A 69 -6.14 7.09 16.00
C GLU A 69 -5.12 8.10 15.45
N GLU A 70 -4.12 8.47 16.27
CA GLU A 70 -3.00 9.31 15.88
C GLU A 70 -2.15 8.62 14.82
N GLY A 71 -1.78 7.35 15.02
CA GLY A 71 -1.04 6.57 14.03
C GLY A 71 -1.81 6.36 12.72
N ARG A 72 -3.15 6.29 12.77
CA ARG A 72 -4.00 6.34 11.57
C ARG A 72 -3.82 7.66 10.82
N LYS A 73 -3.84 8.80 11.51
CA LYS A 73 -3.67 10.12 10.87
C LYS A 73 -2.29 10.27 10.25
N GLU A 74 -1.24 9.86 10.98
CA GLU A 74 0.13 9.87 10.47
C GLU A 74 0.30 8.97 9.23
N ALA A 75 -0.38 7.82 9.19
CA ALA A 75 -0.39 6.95 8.02
C ALA A 75 -1.01 7.63 6.79
N ILE A 76 -2.10 8.38 6.98
CA ILE A 76 -2.80 9.11 5.92
C ILE A 76 -1.95 10.25 5.40
N GLU A 77 -1.37 11.05 6.31
CA GLU A 77 -0.44 12.13 5.98
C GLU A 77 0.79 11.60 5.21
N TRP A 78 1.31 10.44 5.63
CA TRP A 78 2.41 9.81 4.92
C TRP A 78 2.01 9.34 3.52
N ILE A 79 0.86 8.71 3.35
CA ILE A 79 0.36 8.31 2.01
C ILE A 79 0.22 9.54 1.11
N GLN A 80 -0.31 10.65 1.64
CA GLN A 80 -0.43 11.88 0.90
C GLN A 80 0.94 12.45 0.51
N LYS A 81 1.89 12.49 1.45
CA LYS A 81 3.26 12.90 1.20
C LYS A 81 3.91 12.07 0.10
N MET A 82 3.71 10.75 0.11
CA MET A 82 4.24 9.84 -0.91
C MET A 82 3.64 10.12 -2.30
N TYR A 83 2.37 10.51 -2.36
CA TYR A 83 1.75 10.98 -3.60
C TYR A 83 2.42 12.25 -4.11
N ASP A 84 2.54 13.25 -3.25
CA ASP A 84 3.03 14.58 -3.62
C ASP A 84 4.53 14.56 -4.01
N GLU A 85 5.37 13.79 -3.31
CA GLU A 85 6.82 13.70 -3.57
C GLU A 85 7.18 12.85 -4.80
N ARG A 86 6.33 11.90 -5.19
CA ARG A 86 6.61 10.97 -6.30
C ARG A 86 5.58 11.06 -7.43
N LYS A 87 4.99 12.24 -7.61
CA LYS A 87 3.90 12.47 -8.56
C LYS A 87 4.17 11.94 -9.97
N ASP A 88 5.38 12.20 -10.50
CA ASP A 88 5.79 11.75 -11.82
C ASP A 88 5.80 10.20 -11.93
N GLU A 89 6.14 9.49 -10.85
CA GLU A 89 6.13 8.02 -10.82
C GLU A 89 4.71 7.46 -10.98
N TRP A 90 3.76 8.11 -10.30
CA TRP A 90 2.35 7.72 -10.28
C TRP A 90 1.65 8.09 -11.59
N ASP A 91 1.86 9.29 -12.11
CA ASP A 91 1.24 9.77 -13.35
C ASP A 91 1.70 8.94 -14.56
N ASN A 92 2.92 8.38 -14.52
CA ASN A 92 3.44 7.48 -15.55
C ASN A 92 3.14 6.00 -15.27
N ALA A 93 2.27 5.65 -14.32
CA ALA A 93 1.89 4.26 -14.02
C ALA A 93 1.43 3.53 -15.30
N PRO A 94 1.91 2.29 -15.54
CA PRO A 94 1.56 1.56 -16.76
C PRO A 94 0.07 1.20 -16.78
N SER A 95 -0.52 1.17 -17.96
CA SER A 95 -1.85 0.61 -18.14
C SER A 95 -1.85 -0.91 -17.91
N ILE A 96 -3.04 -1.50 -17.75
CA ILE A 96 -3.21 -2.96 -17.53
C ILE A 96 -2.54 -3.82 -18.60
N ASN A 97 -2.48 -3.33 -19.84
CA ASN A 97 -1.89 -4.06 -20.97
C ASN A 97 -0.36 -3.93 -21.03
N GLN A 98 0.23 -2.94 -20.36
CA GLN A 98 1.67 -2.69 -20.33
C GLN A 98 2.33 -3.19 -19.05
N ALA A 99 1.55 -3.29 -17.96
CA ALA A 99 2.04 -3.69 -16.67
C ALA A 99 2.39 -5.19 -16.62
N LYS A 100 3.55 -5.52 -16.04
CA LYS A 100 3.92 -6.91 -15.76
C LYS A 100 3.26 -7.36 -14.45
N ARG A 101 2.45 -8.42 -14.53
CA ARG A 101 1.87 -9.04 -13.35
C ARG A 101 2.92 -9.91 -12.66
N TYR A 102 3.15 -9.68 -11.37
CA TYR A 102 3.97 -10.58 -10.59
C TYR A 102 3.22 -11.88 -10.30
N THR A 103 3.82 -13.01 -10.67
CA THR A 103 3.37 -14.35 -10.30
C THR A 103 4.51 -15.05 -9.57
N LYS A 104 4.26 -15.52 -8.34
CA LYS A 104 5.26 -16.21 -7.51
C LYS A 104 5.87 -17.47 -8.16
N LEU A 105 5.31 -17.96 -9.27
CA LEU A 105 5.67 -19.23 -9.90
C LEU A 105 6.86 -19.14 -10.89
N VAL A 106 7.44 -17.96 -11.16
CA VAL A 106 8.46 -17.81 -12.23
C VAL A 106 9.91 -17.75 -11.70
N ASN A 107 10.15 -17.75 -10.39
CA ASN A 107 11.51 -17.63 -9.83
C ASN A 107 12.26 -18.96 -9.60
N THR A 108 11.85 -20.06 -10.23
CA THR A 108 12.53 -21.37 -10.08
C THR A 108 13.33 -21.80 -11.32
N GLU A 109 13.39 -21.02 -12.40
CA GLU A 109 14.04 -21.47 -13.66
C GLU A 109 15.25 -20.64 -14.10
N ASN A 110 15.97 -19.95 -13.21
CA ASN A 110 17.26 -19.35 -13.55
C ASN A 110 18.32 -19.57 -12.46
N GLN A 111 18.47 -20.83 -12.03
CA GLN A 111 19.67 -21.30 -11.33
C GLN A 111 20.19 -22.61 -11.95
N GLU A 112 20.42 -22.62 -13.25
CA GLU A 112 21.39 -23.52 -13.87
C GLU A 112 22.17 -22.75 -14.93
N ASN A 113 23.39 -22.37 -14.57
CA ASN A 113 24.61 -22.39 -15.39
C ASN A 113 25.82 -22.14 -14.49
#